data_AF-A0A656D3P8-F1
#
_entry.id   AF-A0A656D3P8-F1
#
_cell.length_a   1.000
_cell.length_b   1.000
_cell.length_c   1.000
_cell.angle_alpha   90.00
_cell.angle_beta   90.00
_cell.angle_gamma   90.00
#
_symmetry.space_group_name_H-M   'P 1'
#
loop_
_entity.id
_entity.type
_entity.pdbx_description
1 polymer ?
#
loop_
_entity_poly.entity_id
_entity_poly.type
_entity_poly.pdbx_seq_one_letter_code
_entity_poly.pdbx_strand_id
1 'polypeptide(L)'
;MGLSEEQIGKLLEWFVKMSETRKRLSEQRRRALEENNKWIQPDVIRRMSDEELERRFIEYYKSGGGRQSLNQINRDRIIRDKKRFRETILYLLDEDIEIKERIEQILGGEYHIEGFGRGILTSFLMDYKPEKYCLWNNKTDMGFSVIGWRVYESKDLWGSAYLKVLEALQRIKDIRPDLNLSFLDIDLFLHTISAEEEGMRAVKAVTEGVDFNLVESKGEISVVTESMEFAMEKYLEEFIEANFNKIFGANLELYQDEESTGRQYPTPIGNIDLLAVDREKKEFVVIELKKGRSSDVVVGQILRYMGWVKENIAKDYNVRGIIILKERDEKLEYALKLIPNVSLFLYEVSFSLKKIY
;
A
#
# COMPACT_ATOMS: atom_id res chain seq x y z
N MET A 1 19.51 4.75 7.91
CA MET A 1 19.61 3.75 9.00
C MET A 1 18.19 3.47 9.47
N GLY A 2 17.84 2.21 9.72
CA GLY A 2 16.53 1.86 10.27
C GLY A 2 16.42 2.19 11.75
N LEU A 3 15.20 2.14 12.27
CA LEU A 3 14.94 2.33 13.70
C LEU A 3 15.53 1.17 14.51
N SER A 4 16.08 1.47 15.68
CA SER A 4 16.50 0.43 16.62
C SER A 4 15.30 -0.29 17.24
N GLU A 5 15.48 -1.49 17.77
CA GLU A 5 14.41 -2.21 18.49
C GLU A 5 13.90 -1.41 19.70
N GLU A 6 14.75 -0.62 20.36
CA GLU A 6 14.32 0.29 21.43
C GLU A 6 13.36 1.38 20.90
N GLN A 7 13.66 1.97 19.74
CA GLN A 7 12.79 2.97 19.12
C GLN A 7 11.47 2.34 18.66
N ILE A 8 11.51 1.14 18.07
CA ILE A 8 10.30 0.40 17.69
C ILE A 8 9.47 0.07 18.93
N GLY A 9 10.11 -0.34 20.04
CA GLY A 9 9.45 -0.59 21.32
C GLY A 9 8.73 0.64 21.87
N LYS A 10 9.33 1.83 21.78
CA LYS A 10 8.68 3.11 22.15
C LYS A 10 7.46 3.41 21.26
N LEU A 11 7.57 3.16 19.96
CA LEU A 11 6.44 3.32 19.03
C LEU A 11 5.29 2.34 19.34
N LEU A 12 5.58 1.09 19.71
CA LEU A 12 4.57 0.12 20.12
C LEU A 12 3.84 0.57 21.40
N GLU A 13 4.57 1.09 22.39
CA GLU A 13 3.93 1.66 23.59
C GLU A 13 3.04 2.85 23.27
N TRP A 14 3.55 3.78 22.46
CA TRP A 14 2.79 4.93 21.99
C TRP A 14 1.53 4.48 21.25
N PHE A 15 1.64 3.49 20.36
CA PHE A 15 0.52 2.97 19.61
C PHE A 15 -0.56 2.38 20.53
N VAL A 16 -0.17 1.64 21.57
CA VAL A 16 -1.11 1.06 22.53
C VAL A 16 -1.78 2.12 23.41
N LYS A 17 -1.02 3.11 23.89
CA LYS A 17 -1.46 4.06 24.91
C LYS A 17 -2.11 5.32 24.34
N MET A 18 -1.68 5.77 23.17
CA MET A 18 -1.95 7.12 22.66
C MET A 18 -2.59 7.16 21.28
N SER A 19 -2.36 6.17 20.39
CA SER A 19 -2.89 6.24 19.01
C SER A 19 -4.42 6.31 18.96
N GLU A 20 -4.93 7.38 18.34
CA GLU A 20 -6.35 7.57 18.07
C GLU A 20 -6.84 6.63 16.96
N THR A 21 -5.98 6.34 15.97
CA THR A 21 -6.26 5.33 14.94
C THR A 21 -6.52 3.97 15.56
N ARG A 22 -5.68 3.56 16.52
CA ARG A 22 -5.88 2.30 17.25
C ARG A 22 -7.21 2.29 17.99
N LYS A 23 -7.50 3.32 18.79
CA LYS A 23 -8.75 3.43 19.56
C LYS A 23 -9.98 3.35 18.65
N ARG A 24 -9.93 4.01 17.49
CA ARG A 24 -11.03 4.04 16.52
C ARG A 24 -11.26 2.72 15.80
N LEU A 25 -10.19 2.03 15.39
CA LEU A 25 -10.29 0.90 14.45
C LEU A 25 -10.20 -0.49 15.08
N SER A 26 -9.62 -0.64 16.28
CA SER A 26 -9.31 -1.96 16.84
C SER A 26 -10.54 -2.84 17.05
N GLU A 27 -11.60 -2.27 17.63
CA GLU A 27 -12.83 -3.03 17.93
C GLU A 27 -13.55 -3.47 16.65
N GLN A 28 -13.66 -2.57 15.66
CA GLN A 28 -14.25 -2.90 14.37
C GLN A 28 -13.47 -4.01 13.65
N ARG A 29 -12.14 -3.92 13.65
CA ARG A 29 -11.26 -4.93 13.02
C ARG A 29 -11.36 -6.29 13.72
N ARG A 30 -11.47 -6.31 15.06
CA ARG A 30 -11.66 -7.54 15.83
C ARG A 30 -12.99 -8.22 15.48
N ARG A 31 -14.09 -7.46 15.45
CA ARG A 31 -15.41 -7.98 15.07
C ARG A 31 -15.42 -8.51 13.64
N ALA A 32 -14.80 -7.80 12.70
CA ALA A 32 -14.70 -8.27 11.33
C ALA A 32 -13.92 -9.59 11.24
N LEU A 33 -12.79 -9.70 11.95
CA LEU A 33 -12.03 -10.94 12.06
C LEU A 33 -12.88 -12.09 12.64
N GLU A 34 -13.60 -11.85 13.73
CA GLU A 34 -14.47 -12.85 14.36
C GLU A 34 -15.59 -13.33 13.42
N GLU A 35 -16.26 -12.42 12.70
CA GLU A 35 -17.30 -12.78 11.73
C GLU A 35 -16.72 -13.53 10.52
N ASN A 36 -15.55 -13.11 10.03
CA ASN A 36 -14.89 -13.77 8.91
C ASN A 36 -14.41 -15.18 9.29
N ASN A 37 -13.84 -15.33 10.48
CA ASN A 37 -13.36 -16.61 11.00
C ASN A 37 -14.46 -17.67 11.05
N LYS A 38 -15.72 -17.30 11.31
CA LYS A 38 -16.85 -18.24 11.35
C LYS A 38 -17.08 -18.98 10.02
N TRP A 39 -16.86 -18.32 8.89
CA TRP A 39 -17.15 -18.89 7.57
C TRP A 39 -15.90 -19.29 6.79
N ILE A 40 -14.75 -18.67 7.08
CA ILE A 40 -13.44 -19.03 6.51
C ILE A 40 -12.86 -20.23 7.28
N GLN A 41 -13.54 -21.37 7.17
CA GLN A 41 -13.12 -22.65 7.73
C GLN A 41 -13.26 -23.75 6.68
N PRO A 42 -12.28 -24.66 6.50
CA PRO A 42 -12.33 -25.69 5.47
C PRO A 42 -13.65 -26.47 5.43
N ASP A 43 -14.13 -26.92 6.59
CA ASP A 43 -15.36 -27.72 6.67
C ASP A 43 -16.65 -26.93 6.45
N VAL A 44 -16.62 -25.62 6.75
CA VAL A 44 -17.75 -24.72 6.47
C VAL A 44 -17.79 -24.42 4.99
N ILE A 45 -16.65 -24.06 4.40
CA ILE A 45 -16.51 -23.81 2.96
C ILE A 45 -16.94 -25.05 2.19
N ARG A 46 -16.42 -26.26 2.49
CA ARG A 46 -16.81 -27.51 1.81
C ARG A 46 -18.33 -27.75 1.75
N ARG A 47 -19.06 -27.38 2.80
CA ARG A 47 -20.51 -27.59 2.92
C ARG A 47 -21.35 -26.43 2.36
N MET A 48 -20.75 -25.27 2.15
CA MET A 48 -21.40 -24.07 1.62
C MET A 48 -21.82 -24.28 0.16
N SER A 49 -22.99 -23.78 -0.27
CA SER A 49 -23.33 -23.76 -1.71
C SER A 49 -22.46 -22.74 -2.46
N ASP A 50 -22.35 -22.87 -3.78
CA ASP A 50 -21.56 -21.93 -4.59
C ASP A 50 -22.15 -20.52 -4.58
N GLU A 51 -23.48 -20.37 -4.53
CA GLU A 51 -24.15 -19.07 -4.42
C GLU A 51 -23.89 -18.39 -3.07
N GLU A 52 -23.85 -19.16 -1.98
CA GLU A 52 -23.52 -18.60 -0.67
C GLU A 52 -22.04 -18.22 -0.58
N LEU A 53 -21.14 -19.06 -1.12
CA LEU A 53 -19.71 -18.76 -1.17
C LEU A 53 -19.43 -17.48 -1.96
N GLU A 54 -20.09 -17.31 -3.10
CA GLU A 54 -20.00 -16.10 -3.90
C GLU A 54 -20.50 -14.87 -3.14
N ARG A 55 -21.68 -14.94 -2.50
CA ARG A 55 -22.20 -13.82 -1.71
C ARG A 55 -21.24 -13.41 -0.60
N ARG A 56 -20.76 -14.39 0.18
CA ARG A 56 -19.80 -14.16 1.28
C ARG A 56 -18.52 -13.52 0.78
N PHE A 57 -17.97 -14.04 -0.31
CA PHE A 57 -16.75 -13.49 -0.90
C PHE A 57 -16.97 -12.05 -1.41
N ILE A 58 -18.09 -11.76 -2.07
CA ILE A 58 -18.39 -10.42 -2.56
C ILE A 58 -18.51 -9.41 -1.40
N GLU A 59 -19.19 -9.77 -0.32
CA GLU A 59 -19.30 -8.93 0.89
C GLU A 59 -17.93 -8.73 1.57
N TYR A 60 -17.16 -9.80 1.68
CA TYR A 60 -15.80 -9.78 2.20
C TYR A 60 -14.90 -8.85 1.38
N TYR A 61 -14.95 -8.96 0.06
CA TYR A 61 -14.14 -8.17 -0.86
C TYR A 61 -14.49 -6.68 -0.80
N LYS A 62 -15.79 -6.36 -0.71
CA LYS A 62 -16.27 -4.97 -0.58
C LYS A 62 -15.80 -4.32 0.72
N SER A 63 -15.75 -5.08 1.81
CA SER A 63 -15.28 -4.60 3.12
C SER A 63 -13.76 -4.71 3.30
N GLY A 64 -13.07 -5.38 2.37
CA GLY A 64 -11.66 -5.75 2.48
C GLY A 64 -11.33 -6.50 3.76
N GLY A 65 -12.22 -7.41 4.17
CA GLY A 65 -12.12 -8.15 5.42
C GLY A 65 -12.15 -7.25 6.68
N GLY A 66 -12.58 -5.99 6.54
CA GLY A 66 -12.58 -4.99 7.61
C GLY A 66 -11.20 -4.39 7.93
N ARG A 67 -10.15 -4.72 7.15
CA ARG A 67 -8.76 -4.30 7.43
C ARG A 67 -8.12 -3.48 6.34
N GLN A 68 -8.45 -3.74 5.08
CA GLN A 68 -7.78 -3.12 3.93
C GLN A 68 -8.78 -2.60 2.90
N SER A 69 -8.29 -1.80 1.96
CA SER A 69 -9.06 -1.39 0.79
C SER A 69 -8.64 -2.29 -0.36
N LEU A 70 -9.61 -2.92 -1.03
CA LEU A 70 -9.35 -3.76 -2.21
C LEU A 70 -9.90 -3.06 -3.45
N ASN A 71 -9.17 -3.12 -4.55
CA ASN A 71 -9.60 -2.60 -5.83
C ASN A 71 -10.75 -3.44 -6.40
N GLN A 72 -11.96 -2.89 -6.39
CA GLN A 72 -13.20 -3.61 -6.71
C GLN A 72 -13.28 -4.15 -8.14
N ILE A 73 -12.37 -3.75 -9.03
CA ILE A 73 -12.36 -4.10 -10.46
C ILE A 73 -12.15 -5.61 -10.69
N ASN A 74 -11.39 -6.27 -9.82
CA ASN A 74 -11.08 -7.70 -9.98
C ASN A 74 -12.08 -8.63 -9.28
N ARG A 75 -12.96 -8.10 -8.42
CA ARG A 75 -13.86 -8.90 -7.58
C ARG A 75 -14.64 -9.95 -8.36
N ASP A 76 -15.33 -9.53 -9.41
CA ASP A 76 -16.22 -10.41 -10.18
C ASP A 76 -15.43 -11.40 -11.04
N ARG A 77 -14.16 -11.09 -11.38
CA ARG A 77 -13.27 -11.99 -12.11
C ARG A 77 -12.80 -13.15 -11.23
N ILE A 78 -12.47 -12.87 -9.97
CA ILE A 78 -11.96 -13.86 -9.01
C ILE A 78 -12.98 -14.97 -8.74
N ILE A 79 -14.25 -14.59 -8.55
CA ILE A 79 -15.33 -15.52 -8.17
C ILE A 79 -16.11 -16.07 -9.36
N ARG A 80 -15.73 -15.72 -10.59
CA ARG A 80 -16.43 -16.12 -11.82
C ARG A 80 -16.54 -17.64 -11.96
N ASP A 81 -15.45 -18.34 -11.68
CA ASP A 81 -15.44 -19.80 -11.60
C ASP A 81 -15.46 -20.21 -10.12
N LYS A 82 -16.67 -20.50 -9.62
CA LYS A 82 -16.93 -20.77 -8.21
C LYS A 82 -16.29 -22.07 -7.73
N LYS A 83 -16.24 -23.07 -8.62
CA LYS A 83 -15.60 -24.36 -8.33
C LYS A 83 -14.10 -24.16 -8.16
N ARG A 84 -13.48 -23.45 -9.11
CA ARG A 84 -12.06 -23.11 -9.06
C ARG A 84 -11.73 -22.27 -7.83
N PHE A 85 -12.53 -21.24 -7.54
CA PHE A 85 -12.36 -20.42 -6.34
C PHE A 85 -12.39 -21.26 -5.06
N ARG A 86 -13.38 -22.14 -4.93
CA ARG A 86 -13.50 -23.07 -3.79
C ARG A 86 -12.27 -23.98 -3.66
N GLU A 87 -11.81 -24.57 -4.76
CA GLU A 87 -10.61 -25.42 -4.77
C GLU A 87 -9.38 -24.63 -4.32
N THR A 88 -9.18 -23.41 -4.82
CA THR A 88 -8.07 -22.52 -4.42
C THR A 88 -8.12 -22.16 -2.94
N ILE A 89 -9.29 -21.78 -2.39
CA ILE A 89 -9.40 -21.45 -0.96
C ILE A 89 -9.20 -22.70 -0.09
N LEU A 90 -9.75 -23.86 -0.48
CA LEU A 90 -9.54 -25.09 0.30
C LEU A 90 -8.07 -25.52 0.30
N TYR A 91 -7.36 -25.36 -0.83
CA TYR A 91 -5.92 -25.59 -0.91
C TYR A 91 -5.12 -24.63 -0.01
N LEU A 92 -5.51 -23.35 0.02
CA LEU A 92 -4.89 -22.34 0.90
C LEU A 92 -5.02 -22.70 2.38
N LEU A 93 -6.15 -23.26 2.79
CA LEU A 93 -6.45 -23.55 4.19
C LEU A 93 -6.07 -24.97 4.61
N ASP A 94 -5.40 -25.74 3.73
CA ASP A 94 -4.96 -27.10 4.01
C ASP A 94 -3.68 -27.11 4.88
N GLU A 95 -3.82 -27.53 6.14
CA GLU A 95 -2.72 -27.54 7.11
C GLU A 95 -1.76 -28.72 6.94
N ASP A 96 -2.11 -29.73 6.14
CA ASP A 96 -1.23 -30.84 5.80
C ASP A 96 -0.18 -30.44 4.75
N ILE A 97 -0.38 -29.28 4.10
CA ILE A 97 0.55 -28.70 3.13
C ILE A 97 1.32 -27.54 3.78
N GLU A 98 2.64 -27.51 3.58
CA GLU A 98 3.47 -26.41 4.07
C GLU A 98 2.98 -25.06 3.51
N ILE A 99 2.95 -24.03 4.36
CA ILE A 99 2.43 -22.70 3.97
C ILE A 99 3.18 -22.09 2.78
N LYS A 100 4.48 -22.38 2.68
CA LYS A 100 5.31 -21.95 1.56
C LYS A 100 4.76 -22.49 0.24
N GLU A 101 4.47 -23.78 0.19
CA GLU A 101 3.94 -24.44 -1.02
C GLU A 101 2.54 -23.94 -1.36
N ARG A 102 1.68 -23.76 -0.33
CA ARG A 102 0.34 -23.22 -0.51
C ARG A 102 0.33 -21.86 -1.21
N ILE A 103 1.17 -20.94 -0.75
CA ILE A 103 1.27 -19.59 -1.30
C ILE A 103 1.85 -19.62 -2.71
N GLU A 104 2.88 -20.43 -2.95
CA GLU A 104 3.52 -20.51 -4.26
C GLU A 104 2.54 -20.99 -5.34
N GLN A 105 1.80 -22.06 -5.05
CA GLN A 105 0.85 -22.61 -6.02
C GLN A 105 -0.33 -21.69 -6.33
N ILE A 106 -0.71 -20.80 -5.41
CA ILE A 106 -1.82 -19.87 -5.63
C ILE A 106 -1.34 -18.58 -6.31
N LEU A 107 -0.16 -18.07 -5.99
CA LEU A 107 0.33 -16.83 -6.58
C LEU A 107 1.00 -17.02 -7.94
N GLY A 108 1.57 -18.21 -8.21
CA GLY A 108 2.27 -18.48 -9.46
C GLY A 108 2.09 -19.88 -10.05
N GLY A 109 1.35 -20.78 -9.40
CA GLY A 109 1.25 -22.18 -9.80
C GLY A 109 -0.15 -22.64 -10.19
N GLU A 110 -0.45 -23.91 -9.91
CA GLU A 110 -1.63 -24.60 -10.42
C GLU A 110 -2.95 -24.02 -9.93
N TYR A 111 -3.00 -23.37 -8.76
CA TYR A 111 -4.22 -22.84 -8.14
C TYR A 111 -4.44 -21.34 -8.39
N HIS A 112 -3.64 -20.73 -9.27
CA HIS A 112 -3.73 -19.32 -9.58
C HIS A 112 -5.09 -18.88 -10.12
N ILE A 113 -5.54 -17.71 -9.65
CA ILE A 113 -6.71 -16.97 -10.11
C ILE A 113 -6.28 -15.51 -10.32
N GLU A 114 -6.55 -14.97 -11.50
CA GLU A 114 -6.22 -13.57 -11.83
C GLU A 114 -6.95 -12.61 -10.87
N GLY A 115 -6.19 -11.73 -10.23
CA GLY A 115 -6.70 -10.77 -9.24
C GLY A 115 -6.84 -11.32 -7.82
N PHE A 116 -6.47 -12.58 -7.58
CA PHE A 116 -6.40 -13.17 -6.24
C PHE A 116 -4.94 -13.27 -5.75
N GLY A 117 -4.40 -12.13 -5.35
CA GLY A 117 -3.00 -11.95 -4.97
C GLY A 117 -2.78 -11.94 -3.47
N ARG A 118 -1.56 -11.56 -3.08
CA ARG A 118 -1.04 -11.73 -1.71
C ARG A 118 -1.90 -11.07 -0.64
N GLY A 119 -2.43 -9.88 -0.90
CA GLY A 119 -3.21 -9.12 0.09
C GLY A 119 -4.52 -9.82 0.44
N ILE A 120 -5.21 -10.41 -0.54
CA ILE A 120 -6.45 -11.15 -0.29
C ILE A 120 -6.13 -12.53 0.28
N LEU A 121 -5.19 -13.25 -0.33
CA LEU A 121 -4.76 -14.57 0.08
C LEU A 121 -4.37 -14.59 1.56
N THR A 122 -3.47 -13.69 1.97
CA THR A 122 -2.98 -13.67 3.36
C THR A 122 -4.00 -13.11 4.34
N SER A 123 -4.96 -12.31 3.86
CA SER A 123 -6.13 -11.93 4.64
C SER A 123 -7.04 -13.13 4.97
N PHE A 124 -7.25 -14.05 4.03
CA PHE A 124 -7.95 -15.32 4.29
C PHE A 124 -7.21 -16.19 5.30
N LEU A 125 -5.88 -16.29 5.21
CA LEU A 125 -5.07 -17.03 6.19
C LEU A 125 -5.19 -16.45 7.61
N MET A 126 -5.09 -15.12 7.74
CA MET A 126 -5.27 -14.43 9.02
C MET A 126 -6.69 -14.64 9.57
N ASP A 127 -7.73 -14.61 8.73
CA ASP A 127 -9.09 -14.89 9.19
C ASP A 127 -9.31 -16.35 9.59
N TYR A 128 -8.60 -17.29 8.96
CA TYR A 128 -8.69 -18.72 9.30
C TYR A 128 -8.05 -19.04 10.65
N LYS A 129 -6.80 -18.62 10.86
CA LYS A 129 -6.00 -18.85 12.08
C LYS A 129 -5.20 -17.60 12.47
N PRO A 130 -5.83 -16.61 13.13
CA PRO A 130 -5.22 -15.30 13.41
C PRO A 130 -4.03 -15.34 14.38
N GLU A 131 -3.90 -16.41 15.15
CA GLU A 131 -2.76 -16.66 16.03
C GLU A 131 -1.53 -17.16 15.28
N LYS A 132 -1.71 -17.75 14.09
CA LYS A 132 -0.66 -18.40 13.31
C LYS A 132 -0.25 -17.61 12.07
N TYR A 133 -1.18 -16.94 11.42
CA TYR A 133 -0.97 -16.28 10.14
C TYR A 133 -1.15 -14.77 10.19
N CYS A 134 -0.34 -14.08 9.40
CA CYS A 134 -0.35 -12.64 9.27
C CYS A 134 -0.85 -12.18 7.89
N LEU A 135 -1.33 -10.93 7.83
CA LEU A 135 -1.64 -10.22 6.59
C LEU A 135 -0.34 -9.69 6.00
N TRP A 136 -0.16 -9.87 4.70
CA TRP A 136 0.93 -9.30 3.93
C TRP A 136 0.38 -8.57 2.70
N ASN A 137 0.41 -7.25 2.76
CA ASN A 137 -0.05 -6.35 1.71
C ASN A 137 0.94 -5.18 1.56
N ASN A 138 0.65 -4.23 0.67
CA ASN A 138 1.51 -3.07 0.43
C ASN A 138 1.69 -2.21 1.69
N LYS A 139 0.71 -2.15 2.58
CA LYS A 139 0.82 -1.42 3.86
C LYS A 139 1.80 -2.09 4.83
N THR A 140 1.85 -3.42 4.83
CA THR A 140 2.87 -4.17 5.56
C THR A 140 4.26 -3.79 5.06
N ASP A 141 4.48 -3.76 3.75
CA ASP A 141 5.76 -3.39 3.14
C ASP A 141 6.15 -1.93 3.45
N MET A 142 5.20 -0.99 3.38
CA MET A 142 5.42 0.41 3.76
C MET A 142 5.81 0.54 5.24
N GLY A 143 5.13 -0.18 6.13
CA GLY A 143 5.47 -0.20 7.54
C GLY A 143 6.90 -0.70 7.81
N PHE A 144 7.32 -1.76 7.11
CA PHE A 144 8.71 -2.23 7.18
C PHE A 144 9.71 -1.18 6.69
N SER A 145 9.40 -0.48 5.60
CA SER A 145 10.22 0.63 5.11
C SER A 145 10.37 1.75 6.15
N VAL A 146 9.28 2.13 6.82
CA VAL A 146 9.28 3.18 7.85
C VAL A 146 10.21 2.84 9.02
N ILE A 147 10.20 1.58 9.47
CA ILE A 147 11.14 1.12 10.51
C ILE A 147 12.54 0.77 9.95
N GLY A 148 12.73 0.91 8.64
CA GLY A 148 13.98 0.66 7.92
C GLY A 148 14.37 -0.81 7.81
N TRP A 149 13.39 -1.72 7.79
CA TRP A 149 13.60 -3.15 7.64
C TRP A 149 13.44 -3.57 6.18
N ARG A 150 14.40 -4.33 5.68
CA ARG A 150 14.32 -5.02 4.38
C ARG A 150 14.10 -6.51 4.66
N VAL A 151 12.86 -6.96 4.49
CA VAL A 151 12.43 -8.29 4.97
C VAL A 151 12.64 -9.40 3.94
N TYR A 152 12.46 -9.10 2.66
CA TYR A 152 12.64 -10.04 1.55
C TYR A 152 13.27 -9.34 0.34
N GLU A 153 13.67 -10.14 -0.66
CA GLU A 153 14.26 -9.68 -1.91
C GLU A 153 13.32 -9.98 -3.08
N SER A 154 13.40 -9.21 -4.17
CA SER A 154 12.54 -9.37 -5.35
C SER A 154 12.67 -10.73 -6.05
N LYS A 155 13.78 -11.44 -5.85
CA LYS A 155 14.02 -12.80 -6.37
C LYS A 155 13.49 -13.91 -5.46
N ASP A 156 13.02 -13.59 -4.27
CA ASP A 156 12.44 -14.61 -3.39
C ASP A 156 11.15 -15.15 -4.02
N LEU A 157 10.96 -16.47 -3.92
CA LEU A 157 9.67 -17.08 -4.22
C LEU A 157 8.61 -16.58 -3.23
N TRP A 158 7.35 -16.54 -3.65
CA TRP A 158 6.27 -15.93 -2.88
C TRP A 158 6.09 -16.57 -1.51
N GLY A 159 6.10 -17.90 -1.45
CA GLY A 159 5.98 -18.62 -0.18
C GLY A 159 7.16 -18.37 0.77
N SER A 160 8.37 -18.25 0.22
CA SER A 160 9.57 -17.93 1.00
C SER A 160 9.54 -16.50 1.52
N ALA A 161 9.09 -15.54 0.70
CA ALA A 161 8.92 -14.15 1.12
C ALA A 161 7.89 -14.04 2.25
N TYR A 162 6.76 -14.74 2.16
CA TYR A 162 5.75 -14.75 3.23
C TYR A 162 6.28 -15.26 4.57
N LEU A 163 7.09 -16.32 4.57
CA LEU A 163 7.70 -16.82 5.81
C LEU A 163 8.60 -15.77 6.47
N LYS A 164 9.40 -15.03 5.68
CA LYS A 164 10.22 -13.92 6.20
C LYS A 164 9.36 -12.79 6.74
N VAL A 165 8.25 -12.48 6.09
CA VAL A 165 7.27 -11.49 6.58
C VAL A 165 6.66 -11.94 7.91
N LEU A 166 6.22 -13.20 8.00
CA LEU A 166 5.66 -13.76 9.23
C LEU A 166 6.66 -13.70 10.38
N GLU A 167 7.92 -14.09 10.13
CA GLU A 167 9.01 -14.00 11.12
C GLU A 167 9.29 -12.55 11.53
N ALA A 168 9.32 -11.60 10.57
CA ALA A 168 9.53 -10.19 10.86
C ALA A 168 8.40 -9.60 11.72
N LEU A 169 7.14 -9.90 11.40
CA LEU A 169 6.00 -9.45 12.22
C LEU A 169 5.99 -10.10 13.60
N GLN A 170 6.41 -11.36 13.71
CA GLN A 170 6.57 -12.03 14.99
C GLN A 170 7.68 -11.35 15.81
N ARG A 171 8.82 -11.00 15.20
CA ARG A 171 9.88 -10.23 15.86
C ARG A 171 9.37 -8.89 16.38
N ILE A 172 8.53 -8.17 15.63
CA ILE A 172 7.94 -6.91 16.12
C ILE A 172 7.08 -7.14 17.38
N LYS A 173 6.28 -8.21 17.42
CA LYS A 173 5.50 -8.59 18.63
C LYS A 173 6.44 -8.86 19.80
N ASP A 174 7.55 -9.55 19.55
CA ASP A 174 8.51 -9.99 20.56
C ASP A 174 9.41 -8.87 21.09
N ILE A 175 9.43 -7.68 20.47
CA ILE A 175 10.09 -6.50 21.04
C ILE A 175 9.39 -6.07 22.35
N ARG A 176 8.07 -6.26 22.45
CA ARG A 176 7.25 -5.90 23.62
C ARG A 176 6.20 -6.97 23.94
N PRO A 177 6.62 -8.14 24.45
CA PRO A 177 5.72 -9.25 24.74
C PRO A 177 4.70 -8.91 25.84
N ASP A 178 5.03 -7.96 26.73
CA ASP A 178 4.16 -7.46 27.79
C ASP A 178 2.92 -6.72 27.26
N LEU A 179 2.96 -6.20 26.02
CA LEU A 179 1.81 -5.55 25.39
C LEU A 179 0.79 -6.54 24.81
N ASN A 180 1.14 -7.84 24.73
CA ASN A 180 0.30 -8.93 24.25
C ASN A 180 -0.40 -8.62 22.91
N LEU A 181 0.35 -8.11 21.93
CA LEU A 181 -0.17 -7.68 20.64
C LEU A 181 -0.39 -8.88 19.70
N SER A 182 -1.54 -8.90 19.04
CA SER A 182 -1.86 -9.88 17.99
C SER A 182 -1.25 -9.48 16.64
N PHE A 183 -1.24 -10.38 15.65
CA PHE A 183 -0.89 -9.99 14.27
C PHE A 183 -1.85 -8.92 13.69
N LEU A 184 -3.11 -8.89 14.16
CA LEU A 184 -4.07 -7.86 13.80
C LEU A 184 -3.66 -6.48 14.34
N ASP A 185 -3.14 -6.43 15.57
CA ASP A 185 -2.62 -5.19 16.16
C ASP A 185 -1.36 -4.72 15.44
N ILE A 186 -0.44 -5.63 15.07
CA ILE A 186 0.78 -5.27 14.35
C ILE A 186 0.48 -4.77 12.93
N ASP A 187 -0.48 -5.38 12.22
CA ASP A 187 -0.94 -4.85 10.93
C ASP A 187 -1.46 -3.41 11.08
N LEU A 188 -2.29 -3.15 12.09
CA LEU A 188 -2.79 -1.80 12.36
C LEU A 188 -1.67 -0.84 12.74
N PHE A 189 -0.71 -1.28 13.55
CA PHE A 189 0.46 -0.49 13.92
C PHE A 189 1.27 -0.05 12.70
N LEU A 190 1.62 -0.99 11.82
CA LEU A 190 2.37 -0.72 10.60
C LEU A 190 1.61 0.23 9.67
N HIS A 191 0.28 0.05 9.56
CA HIS A 191 -0.57 1.00 8.84
C HIS A 191 -0.52 2.39 9.47
N THR A 192 -0.69 2.50 10.79
CA THR A 192 -0.68 3.79 11.49
C THR A 192 0.63 4.54 11.28
N ILE A 193 1.78 3.90 11.50
CA ILE A 193 3.09 4.59 11.38
C ILE A 193 3.46 4.95 9.94
N SER A 194 2.84 4.30 8.95
CA SER A 194 3.16 4.50 7.54
C SER A 194 2.21 5.44 6.80
N ALA A 195 0.97 5.57 7.27
CA ALA A 195 -0.07 6.25 6.51
C ALA A 195 -0.88 7.28 7.31
N GLU A 196 -0.87 7.22 8.64
CA GLU A 196 -1.65 8.14 9.47
C GLU A 196 -0.76 9.26 9.99
N GLU A 197 -1.25 10.51 9.99
CA GLU A 197 -0.46 11.67 10.39
C GLU A 197 0.12 11.54 11.81
N GLU A 198 -0.68 11.02 12.75
CA GLU A 198 -0.22 10.80 14.13
C GLU A 198 0.96 9.81 14.18
N GLY A 199 0.95 8.79 13.33
CA GLY A 199 1.99 7.78 13.26
C GLY A 199 3.27 8.34 12.63
N MET A 200 3.14 9.10 11.54
CA MET A 200 4.28 9.80 10.93
C MET A 200 4.94 10.78 11.91
N ARG A 201 4.14 11.53 12.68
CA ARG A 201 4.64 12.39 13.76
C ARG A 201 5.36 11.60 14.84
N ALA A 202 4.82 10.47 15.27
CA ALA A 202 5.45 9.60 16.26
C ALA A 202 6.80 9.05 15.76
N VAL A 203 6.87 8.60 14.51
CA VAL A 203 8.11 8.13 13.88
C VAL A 203 9.16 9.25 13.85
N LYS A 204 8.77 10.48 13.50
CA LYS A 204 9.68 11.63 13.53
C LYS A 204 10.20 11.90 14.94
N ALA A 205 9.31 11.94 15.93
CA ALA A 205 9.67 12.18 17.32
C ALA A 205 10.68 11.16 17.86
N VAL A 206 10.43 9.86 17.63
CA VAL A 206 11.34 8.80 18.11
C VAL A 206 12.69 8.81 17.39
N THR A 207 12.70 9.24 16.12
CA THR A 207 13.93 9.39 15.32
C THR A 207 14.77 10.56 15.83
N GLU A 208 14.13 11.66 16.23
CA GLU A 208 14.78 12.87 16.77
C GLU A 208 15.07 12.79 18.28
N GLY A 209 14.63 11.72 18.95
CA GLY A 209 14.79 11.55 20.40
C GLY A 209 13.92 12.49 21.24
N VAL A 210 12.80 12.96 20.67
CA VAL A 210 11.85 13.88 21.31
C VAL A 210 10.69 13.11 21.92
N ASP A 211 10.19 13.59 23.07
CA ASP A 211 8.98 13.04 23.71
C ASP A 211 7.74 13.30 22.83
N PHE A 212 6.92 12.26 22.63
CA PHE A 212 5.69 12.31 21.83
C PHE A 212 4.75 13.45 22.25
N ASN A 213 4.73 13.83 23.54
CA ASN A 213 3.85 14.89 24.05
C ASN A 213 4.31 16.32 23.72
N LEU A 214 5.57 16.53 23.34
CA LEU A 214 6.13 17.87 23.11
C LEU A 214 5.94 18.36 21.66
N VAL A 215 5.60 17.45 20.74
CA VAL A 215 5.47 17.73 19.30
C VAL A 215 4.20 18.55 18.98
N GLU A 216 3.20 18.55 19.87
CA GLU A 216 1.97 19.35 19.70
C GLU A 216 2.18 20.87 19.88
N SER A 217 3.29 21.30 20.52
CA SER A 217 3.44 22.69 21.00
C SER A 217 4.29 23.63 20.12
N LYS A 218 4.96 23.14 19.07
CA LYS A 218 5.82 23.95 18.20
C LYS A 218 5.45 23.76 16.73
N GLY A 219 4.41 24.45 16.25
CA GLY A 219 4.12 24.36 14.80
C GLY A 219 2.98 25.18 14.21
N GLU A 220 2.27 26.05 14.92
CA GLU A 220 1.03 26.63 14.37
C GLU A 220 1.18 27.46 13.08
N ILE A 221 2.36 28.04 12.77
CA ILE A 221 2.54 28.86 11.54
C ILE A 221 3.10 28.04 10.37
N SER A 222 4.02 27.09 10.62
CA SER A 222 4.55 26.22 9.56
C SER A 222 3.52 25.19 9.10
N VAL A 223 2.70 24.67 10.02
CA VAL A 223 1.65 23.67 9.74
C VAL A 223 0.54 24.23 8.83
N VAL A 224 0.18 25.51 8.96
CA VAL A 224 -0.86 26.13 8.11
C VAL A 224 -0.40 26.25 6.65
N THR A 225 0.87 26.59 6.41
CA THR A 225 1.39 26.75 5.04
C THR A 225 1.59 25.39 4.37
N GLU A 226 2.14 24.42 5.11
CA GLU A 226 2.35 23.04 4.66
C GLU A 226 1.01 22.31 4.42
N SER A 227 -0.02 22.57 5.24
CA SER A 227 -1.38 22.02 5.04
C SER A 227 -2.08 22.59 3.81
N MET A 228 -1.83 23.85 3.45
CA MET A 228 -2.42 24.48 2.26
C MET A 228 -1.77 23.94 0.97
N GLU A 229 -0.44 23.80 0.95
CA GLU A 229 0.29 23.17 -0.16
C GLU A 229 -0.15 21.71 -0.34
N PHE A 230 -0.19 20.92 0.74
CA PHE A 230 -0.67 19.54 0.70
C PHE A 230 -2.12 19.41 0.19
N ALA A 231 -3.02 20.31 0.60
CA ALA A 231 -4.38 20.33 0.09
C ALA A 231 -4.41 20.59 -1.43
N MET A 232 -3.63 21.56 -1.92
CA MET A 232 -3.53 21.86 -3.34
C MET A 232 -2.97 20.68 -4.15
N GLU A 233 -1.98 19.97 -3.60
CA GLU A 233 -1.40 18.78 -4.22
C GLU A 233 -2.43 17.68 -4.40
N LYS A 234 -3.17 17.37 -3.33
CA LYS A 234 -4.22 16.36 -3.36
C LYS A 234 -5.28 16.70 -4.41
N TYR A 235 -5.71 17.96 -4.49
CA TYR A 235 -6.65 18.40 -5.52
C TYR A 235 -6.07 18.30 -6.94
N LEU A 236 -4.78 18.56 -7.13
CA LEU A 236 -4.13 18.41 -8.43
C LEU A 236 -4.08 16.94 -8.85
N GLU A 237 -3.73 16.03 -7.95
CA GLU A 237 -3.74 14.59 -8.22
C GLU A 237 -5.14 14.08 -8.56
N GLU A 238 -6.14 14.46 -7.77
CA GLU A 238 -7.56 14.15 -8.03
C GLU A 238 -8.02 14.68 -9.40
N PHE A 239 -7.61 15.91 -9.74
CA PHE A 239 -7.94 16.51 -11.03
C PHE A 239 -7.28 15.76 -12.19
N ILE A 240 -6.00 15.41 -12.06
CA ILE A 240 -5.26 14.67 -13.10
C ILE A 240 -5.85 13.26 -13.26
N GLU A 241 -6.13 12.54 -12.18
CA GLU A 241 -6.78 11.22 -12.23
C GLU A 241 -8.14 11.30 -12.92
N ALA A 242 -9.00 12.26 -12.54
CA ALA A 242 -10.33 12.41 -13.14
C ALA A 242 -10.31 12.79 -14.63
N ASN A 243 -9.20 13.35 -15.12
CA ASN A 243 -9.04 13.79 -16.50
C ASN A 243 -7.88 13.08 -17.23
N PHE A 244 -7.43 11.93 -16.72
CA PHE A 244 -6.16 11.31 -17.13
C PHE A 244 -6.06 11.10 -18.65
N ASN A 245 -7.10 10.50 -19.24
CA ASN A 245 -7.16 10.25 -20.69
C ASN A 245 -7.18 11.53 -21.53
N LYS A 246 -7.73 12.64 -20.99
CA LYS A 246 -7.73 13.94 -21.69
C LYS A 246 -6.36 14.61 -21.63
N ILE A 247 -5.63 14.42 -20.53
CA ILE A 247 -4.32 15.02 -20.30
C ILE A 247 -3.24 14.28 -21.07
N PHE A 248 -3.24 12.94 -21.02
CA PHE A 248 -2.15 12.11 -21.56
C PHE A 248 -2.52 11.30 -22.80
N GLY A 249 -3.79 11.34 -23.24
CA GLY A 249 -4.30 10.55 -24.35
C GLY A 249 -4.87 9.20 -23.91
N ALA A 250 -5.67 8.57 -24.78
CA ALA A 250 -6.43 7.37 -24.45
C ALA A 250 -5.59 6.09 -24.24
N ASN A 251 -4.36 6.03 -24.77
CA ASN A 251 -3.54 4.83 -24.73
C ASN A 251 -2.71 4.72 -23.44
N LEU A 252 -2.62 5.81 -22.66
CA LEU A 252 -1.96 5.80 -21.35
C LEU A 252 -3.02 5.69 -20.27
N GLU A 253 -2.97 4.62 -19.50
CA GLU A 253 -3.93 4.32 -18.44
C GLU A 253 -3.20 4.29 -17.09
N LEU A 254 -3.88 4.69 -16.01
CA LEU A 254 -3.35 4.46 -14.67
C LEU A 254 -3.15 2.96 -14.45
N TYR A 255 -1.99 2.59 -13.92
CA TYR A 255 -1.66 1.20 -13.64
C TYR A 255 -2.40 0.76 -12.39
N GLN A 256 -3.20 -0.30 -12.52
CA GLN A 256 -4.02 -0.81 -11.44
C GLN A 256 -3.60 -2.22 -11.06
N ASP A 257 -3.56 -2.46 -9.76
CA ASP A 257 -3.45 -3.80 -9.18
C ASP A 257 -4.56 -4.00 -8.14
N GLU A 258 -4.45 -5.06 -7.35
CA GLU A 258 -5.46 -5.44 -6.36
C GLU A 258 -5.58 -4.46 -5.19
N GLU A 259 -4.53 -3.68 -4.92
CA GLU A 259 -4.42 -2.81 -3.75
C GLU A 259 -4.36 -1.33 -4.13
N SER A 260 -4.02 -1.00 -5.37
CA SER A 260 -3.83 0.36 -5.85
C SER A 260 -4.56 0.66 -7.17
N THR A 261 -5.05 1.90 -7.28
CA THR A 261 -5.64 2.45 -8.51
C THR A 261 -4.60 3.11 -9.42
N GLY A 262 -3.31 3.11 -9.02
CA GLY A 262 -2.23 3.80 -9.72
C GLY A 262 -1.96 5.21 -9.18
N ARG A 263 -2.88 5.82 -8.44
CA ARG A 263 -2.63 7.07 -7.69
C ARG A 263 -2.02 6.76 -6.33
N GLN A 264 -1.04 7.58 -5.92
CA GLN A 264 -0.29 7.39 -4.67
C GLN A 264 0.19 5.93 -4.56
N TYR A 265 0.76 5.42 -5.66
CA TYR A 265 1.12 4.01 -5.78
C TYR A 265 2.19 3.68 -4.74
N PRO A 266 1.88 2.79 -3.77
CA PRO A 266 2.73 2.56 -2.63
C PRO A 266 3.96 1.74 -3.03
N THR A 267 5.13 2.14 -2.55
CA THR A 267 6.36 1.35 -2.70
C THR A 267 7.18 1.37 -1.41
N PRO A 268 8.10 0.41 -1.21
CA PRO A 268 9.03 0.42 -0.08
C PRO A 268 10.02 1.60 -0.07
N ILE A 269 9.99 2.49 -1.06
CA ILE A 269 10.92 3.64 -1.18
C ILE A 269 10.17 4.99 -1.27
N GLY A 270 8.88 4.99 -0.91
CA GLY A 270 7.97 6.13 -0.97
C GLY A 270 6.79 5.90 -1.94
N ASN A 271 5.83 6.81 -1.95
CA ASN A 271 4.69 6.73 -2.85
C ASN A 271 5.00 7.44 -4.16
N ILE A 272 4.66 6.80 -5.27
CA ILE A 272 4.66 7.42 -6.59
C ILE A 272 3.35 8.18 -6.74
N ASP A 273 3.39 9.47 -7.07
CA ASP A 273 2.16 10.28 -7.17
C ASP A 273 1.15 9.67 -8.15
N LEU A 274 1.58 9.34 -9.38
CA LEU A 274 0.80 8.51 -10.31
C LEU A 274 1.70 7.51 -11.06
N LEU A 275 1.29 6.24 -11.07
CA LEU A 275 1.89 5.19 -11.88
C LEU A 275 0.91 4.82 -13.01
N ALA A 276 1.41 4.82 -14.24
CA ALA A 276 0.63 4.53 -15.44
C ALA A 276 1.33 3.53 -16.35
N VAL A 277 0.58 2.96 -17.29
CA VAL A 277 1.06 2.00 -18.27
C VAL A 277 0.46 2.30 -19.66
N ASP A 278 1.32 2.30 -20.67
CA ASP A 278 0.95 2.26 -22.08
C ASP A 278 1.21 0.83 -22.57
N ARG A 279 0.14 0.07 -22.76
CA ARG A 279 0.24 -1.34 -23.14
C ARG A 279 0.62 -1.55 -24.59
N GLU A 280 0.30 -0.59 -25.46
CA GLU A 280 0.64 -0.66 -26.88
C GLU A 280 2.13 -0.43 -27.10
N LYS A 281 2.70 0.59 -26.43
CA LYS A 281 4.13 0.89 -26.50
C LYS A 281 4.98 0.01 -25.59
N LYS A 282 4.34 -0.76 -24.71
CA LYS A 282 4.98 -1.55 -23.65
C LYS A 282 5.85 -0.68 -22.75
N GLU A 283 5.26 0.36 -22.16
CA GLU A 283 5.95 1.31 -21.30
C GLU A 283 5.19 1.56 -20.00
N PHE A 284 5.90 1.61 -18.88
CA PHE A 284 5.42 2.21 -17.65
C PHE A 284 5.83 3.68 -17.58
N VAL A 285 4.97 4.49 -16.98
CA VAL A 285 5.15 5.93 -16.82
C VAL A 285 5.02 6.29 -15.36
N VAL A 286 6.12 6.74 -14.76
CA VAL A 286 6.17 7.29 -13.41
C VAL A 286 5.93 8.78 -13.51
N ILE A 287 4.88 9.29 -12.85
CA ILE A 287 4.53 10.70 -12.88
C ILE A 287 4.71 11.26 -11.46
N GLU A 288 5.57 12.27 -11.33
CA GLU A 288 5.86 12.96 -10.07
C GLU A 288 5.42 14.42 -10.16
N LEU A 289 4.71 14.91 -9.15
CA LEU A 289 4.36 16.32 -9.04
C LEU A 289 5.46 17.07 -8.29
N LYS A 290 5.87 18.23 -8.81
CA LYS A 290 6.80 19.13 -8.13
C LYS A 290 6.04 19.99 -7.12
N LYS A 291 6.05 19.47 -5.91
CA LYS A 291 5.30 19.86 -4.71
C LYS A 291 6.03 20.88 -3.83
N GLY A 292 6.45 22.02 -4.40
CA GLY A 292 7.31 22.99 -3.70
C GLY A 292 8.75 22.48 -3.38
N ARG A 293 9.04 21.22 -3.68
CA ARG A 293 10.32 20.55 -3.46
C ARG A 293 11.43 21.14 -4.33
N SER A 294 12.68 21.09 -3.86
CA SER A 294 13.84 21.50 -4.65
C SER A 294 14.01 20.64 -5.90
N SER A 295 14.65 21.19 -6.93
CA SER A 295 14.89 20.51 -8.22
C SER A 295 15.62 19.17 -8.02
N ASP A 296 16.66 19.17 -7.19
CA ASP A 296 17.48 17.99 -6.91
C ASP A 296 16.68 16.86 -6.25
N VAL A 297 15.79 17.22 -5.32
CA VAL A 297 14.91 16.24 -4.64
C VAL A 297 13.98 15.57 -5.64
N VAL A 298 13.33 16.35 -6.52
CA VAL A 298 12.39 15.80 -7.51
C VAL A 298 13.11 14.89 -8.52
N VAL A 299 14.30 15.27 -9.00
CA VAL A 299 15.12 14.43 -9.89
C VAL A 299 15.49 13.11 -9.20
N GLY A 300 15.95 13.19 -7.94
CA GLY A 300 16.27 11.99 -7.16
C GLY A 300 15.06 11.08 -6.96
N GLN A 301 13.88 11.65 -6.68
CA GLN A 301 12.64 10.90 -6.49
C GLN A 301 12.21 10.18 -7.76
N ILE A 302 12.09 10.90 -8.88
CA ILE A 302 11.59 10.27 -10.11
C ILE A 302 12.52 9.16 -10.59
N LEU A 303 13.85 9.36 -10.52
CA LEU A 303 14.82 8.34 -10.93
C LEU A 303 14.75 7.11 -10.01
N ARG A 304 14.61 7.32 -8.70
CA ARG A 304 14.48 6.24 -7.73
C ARG A 304 13.22 5.41 -7.98
N TYR A 305 12.09 6.06 -8.21
CA TYR A 305 10.83 5.41 -8.52
C TYR A 305 10.86 4.67 -9.86
N MET A 306 11.43 5.29 -10.91
CA MET A 306 11.61 4.64 -12.21
C MET A 306 12.49 3.38 -12.10
N GLY A 307 13.57 3.43 -11.33
CA GLY A 307 14.43 2.28 -11.07
C GLY A 307 13.66 1.15 -10.38
N TRP A 308 12.92 1.47 -9.32
CA TRP A 308 12.12 0.48 -8.61
C TRP A 308 11.02 -0.14 -9.49
N VAL A 309 10.29 0.67 -10.26
CA VAL A 309 9.30 0.17 -11.21
C VAL A 309 9.94 -0.74 -12.25
N LYS A 310 11.14 -0.38 -12.76
CA LYS A 310 11.85 -1.20 -13.75
C LYS A 310 12.21 -2.58 -13.20
N GLU A 311 12.66 -2.63 -11.95
CA GLU A 311 13.08 -3.87 -11.29
C GLU A 311 11.91 -4.74 -10.82
N ASN A 312 10.79 -4.15 -10.38
CA ASN A 312 9.77 -4.88 -9.63
C ASN A 312 8.44 -5.07 -10.39
N ILE A 313 8.12 -4.20 -11.35
CA ILE A 313 6.81 -4.20 -12.02
C ILE A 313 6.94 -4.34 -13.53
N ALA A 314 7.89 -3.62 -14.13
CA ALA A 314 7.90 -3.39 -15.57
C ALA A 314 8.16 -4.66 -16.39
N LYS A 315 8.81 -5.69 -15.83
CA LYS A 315 9.25 -6.87 -16.59
C LYS A 315 10.00 -6.40 -17.87
N ASP A 316 9.51 -6.81 -19.04
CA ASP A 316 10.06 -6.44 -20.35
C ASP A 316 9.66 -5.04 -20.83
N TYR A 317 8.77 -4.33 -20.12
CA TYR A 317 8.32 -2.99 -20.48
C TYR A 317 9.43 -1.97 -20.19
N ASN A 318 9.48 -0.90 -20.98
CA ASN A 318 10.33 0.25 -20.70
C ASN A 318 9.76 1.08 -19.56
N VAL A 319 10.58 1.95 -18.95
CA VAL A 319 10.13 2.88 -17.92
C VAL A 319 10.58 4.30 -18.29
N ARG A 320 9.64 5.23 -18.29
CA ARG A 320 9.88 6.66 -18.49
C ARG A 320 9.24 7.48 -17.36
N GLY A 321 9.74 8.70 -17.19
CA GLY A 321 9.26 9.64 -16.18
C GLY A 321 8.51 10.82 -16.79
N ILE A 322 7.58 11.37 -16.04
CA ILE A 322 6.99 12.68 -16.25
C ILE A 322 7.11 13.46 -14.95
N ILE A 323 7.66 14.68 -15.01
CA ILE A 323 7.57 15.64 -13.90
C ILE A 323 6.56 16.72 -14.29
N ILE A 324 5.62 17.02 -13.40
CA ILE A 324 4.64 18.09 -13.58
C ILE A 324 4.91 19.21 -12.57
N LEU A 325 5.03 20.44 -13.03
CA LEU A 325 5.38 21.62 -12.22
C LEU A 325 4.45 22.80 -12.50
N LYS A 326 4.33 23.69 -11.52
CA LYS A 326 3.52 24.91 -11.62
C LYS A 326 4.23 26.04 -12.35
N GLU A 327 5.53 26.16 -12.15
CA GLU A 327 6.36 27.27 -12.64
C GLU A 327 7.69 26.72 -13.14
N ARG A 328 8.23 27.31 -14.21
CA ARG A 328 9.50 26.90 -14.81
C ARG A 328 10.64 26.89 -13.79
N ASP A 329 11.50 25.88 -13.91
CA ASP A 329 12.65 25.66 -13.04
C ASP A 329 13.87 25.34 -13.90
N GLU A 330 14.74 26.33 -14.11
CA GLU A 330 15.92 26.19 -14.97
C GLU A 330 16.87 25.09 -14.49
N LYS A 331 17.04 24.93 -13.16
CA LYS A 331 17.91 23.89 -12.62
C LYS A 331 17.40 22.50 -12.99
N LEU A 332 16.09 22.31 -12.86
CA LEU A 332 15.42 21.08 -13.29
C LEU A 332 15.57 20.87 -14.80
N GLU A 333 15.34 21.89 -15.61
CA GLU A 333 15.53 21.82 -17.06
C GLU A 333 16.95 21.40 -17.45
N TYR A 334 17.98 21.95 -16.79
CA TYR A 334 19.38 21.54 -17.02
C TYR A 334 19.64 20.10 -16.60
N ALA A 335 19.13 19.65 -15.46
CA ALA A 335 19.29 18.27 -15.00
C ALA A 335 18.68 17.26 -16.00
N LEU A 336 17.48 17.57 -16.51
CA LEU A 336 16.75 16.68 -17.41
C LEU A 336 17.33 16.60 -18.82
N LYS A 337 18.19 17.54 -19.24
CA LYS A 337 18.91 17.44 -20.54
C LYS A 337 19.78 16.19 -20.64
N LEU A 338 20.21 15.61 -19.51
CA LEU A 338 21.00 14.37 -19.45
C LEU A 338 20.15 13.13 -19.16
N ILE A 339 18.83 13.27 -19.02
CA ILE A 339 17.90 12.19 -18.66
C ILE A 339 16.78 12.15 -19.72
N PRO A 340 17.06 11.61 -20.93
CA PRO A 340 16.16 11.76 -22.08
C PRO A 340 14.83 11.01 -21.93
N ASN A 341 14.74 10.06 -21.00
CA ASN A 341 13.52 9.31 -20.69
C ASN A 341 12.66 9.96 -19.59
N VAL A 342 12.92 11.23 -19.24
CA VAL A 342 12.06 12.02 -18.34
C VAL A 342 11.57 13.26 -19.08
N SER A 343 10.25 13.40 -19.16
CA SER A 343 9.59 14.56 -19.77
C SER A 343 9.14 15.56 -18.71
N LEU A 344 9.11 16.84 -19.09
CA LEU A 344 8.76 17.94 -18.22
C LEU A 344 7.46 18.60 -18.69
N PHE A 345 6.48 18.72 -17.80
CA PHE A 345 5.16 19.30 -18.08
C PHE A 345 4.91 20.48 -17.14
N LEU A 346 4.41 21.59 -17.69
CA LEU A 346 3.92 22.72 -16.91
C LEU A 346 2.40 22.61 -16.81
N TYR A 347 1.85 22.76 -15.59
CA TYR A 347 0.41 22.90 -15.41
C TYR A 347 0.06 24.35 -15.08
N GLU A 348 -1.07 24.82 -15.60
CA GLU A 348 -1.60 26.15 -15.33
C GLU A 348 -3.04 26.02 -14.80
N VAL A 349 -3.33 26.76 -13.73
CA VAL A 349 -4.68 26.84 -13.16
C VAL A 349 -5.23 28.23 -13.43
N SER A 350 -6.31 28.32 -14.21
CA SER A 350 -7.03 29.57 -14.45
C SER A 350 -8.40 29.52 -13.75
N PHE A 351 -8.64 30.44 -12.83
CA PHE A 351 -9.97 30.66 -12.23
C PHE A 351 -10.49 32.03 -12.63
N SER A 352 -11.71 32.08 -13.16
CA SER A 352 -12.40 33.33 -13.48
C SER A 352 -13.80 33.33 -12.91
N LEU A 353 -14.10 34.29 -12.03
CA LEU A 353 -15.44 34.53 -11.53
C LEU A 353 -16.02 35.77 -12.21
N LYS A 354 -17.15 35.60 -12.90
CA LYS A 354 -17.88 36.72 -13.48
C LYS A 354 -19.11 36.99 -12.63
N LYS A 355 -19.16 38.19 -12.05
CA LYS A 355 -20.33 38.69 -11.32
C LYS A 355 -21.43 39.01 -12.34
N ILE A 356 -22.62 38.45 -12.15
CA ILE A 356 -23.77 38.67 -13.04
C ILE A 356 -24.69 39.77 -12.49
N TYR A 357 -24.60 40.11 -11.20
CA TYR A 357 -25.34 41.18 -10.53
C TYR A 357 -24.55 41.71 -9.35
#